data_AF-A0A1G3IQ75-F1
#
_entry.id   AF-A0A1G3IQ75-F1
#
_cell.length_a   1.000
_cell.length_b   1.000
_cell.length_c   1.000
_cell.angle_alpha   90.00
_cell.angle_beta   90.00
_cell.angle_gamma   90.00
#
_symmetry.space_group_name_H-M   'P 1'
#
loop_
_entity.id
_entity.type
_entity.pdbx_description
1 polymer ?
#
loop_
_entity_poly.entity_id
_entity_poly.type
_entity_poly.pdbx_seq_one_letter_code
_entity_poly.pdbx_strand_id
1 'polypeptide(L)'
;MRADIFTRKRLKLLANIKHSPDLAEFVIQGIDKEGVTFRPSNWNERLSDMLATTGKDGRTVYSSYVHPATIQGVSSVVVRFSLESVDPKGFEQVRQFVVSNQLQVRAGRNRSDAGATGLYPTLGMERRDPKQNGW
;
A
#
# COMPACT_ATOMS: atom_id res chain seq x y z
N MET A 1 -16.37 -0.01 23.67
CA MET A 1 -15.95 -0.32 22.28
C MET A 1 -14.56 -0.95 22.33
N ARG A 2 -14.45 -2.27 22.14
CA ARG A 2 -13.15 -2.96 22.10
C ARG A 2 -12.60 -2.84 20.69
N ALA A 3 -11.56 -2.04 20.48
CA ALA A 3 -10.72 -2.24 19.31
C ALA A 3 -10.12 -3.65 19.39
N ASP A 4 -10.56 -4.54 18.51
CA ASP A 4 -10.11 -5.93 18.42
C ASP A 4 -8.58 -6.02 18.43
N ILE A 5 -8.06 -7.06 19.08
CA ILE A 5 -6.61 -7.36 19.16
C ILE A 5 -5.99 -7.35 17.74
N PHE A 6 -6.76 -7.80 16.76
CA PHE A 6 -6.41 -7.80 15.35
C PHE A 6 -6.09 -6.41 14.80
N THR A 7 -6.96 -5.42 15.05
CA THR A 7 -6.76 -4.02 14.66
C THR A 7 -5.48 -3.46 15.27
N ARG A 8 -5.23 -3.73 16.55
CA ARG A 8 -4.01 -3.27 17.24
C ARG A 8 -2.75 -3.90 16.64
N LYS A 9 -2.78 -5.19 16.27
CA LYS A 9 -1.65 -5.88 15.65
C LYS A 9 -1.31 -5.30 14.28
N ARG A 10 -2.30 -4.91 13.47
CA ARG A 10 -2.10 -4.25 12.17
C ARG A 10 -1.56 -2.84 12.30
N LEU A 11 -2.05 -2.05 13.24
CA LEU A 11 -1.48 -0.73 13.52
C LEU A 11 -0.02 -0.84 13.97
N LYS A 12 0.30 -1.83 14.82
CA LYS A 12 1.69 -2.14 15.17
C LYS A 12 2.52 -2.58 13.97
N LEU A 13 1.96 -3.38 13.06
CA LEU A 13 2.66 -3.78 11.84
C LEU A 13 2.95 -2.57 10.94
N LEU A 14 1.95 -1.73 10.68
CA LEU A 14 2.14 -0.50 9.90
C LEU A 14 3.17 0.42 10.55
N ALA A 15 3.14 0.56 11.88
CA ALA A 15 4.15 1.29 12.62
C ALA A 15 5.53 0.66 12.45
N ASN A 16 5.69 -0.66 12.61
CA ASN A 16 6.97 -1.34 12.45
C ASN A 16 7.55 -1.20 11.04
N ILE A 17 6.70 -1.35 10.01
CA ILE A 17 7.10 -1.18 8.60
C ILE A 17 7.52 0.28 8.36
N LYS A 18 6.82 1.27 8.94
CA LYS A 18 7.19 2.69 8.84
C LYS A 18 8.55 3.00 9.48
N HIS A 19 8.89 2.37 10.60
CA HIS A 19 10.17 2.59 11.29
C HIS A 19 11.34 1.85 10.64
N SER A 20 11.10 1.04 9.60
CA SER A 20 12.19 0.42 8.84
C SER A 20 12.78 1.49 7.90
N PRO A 21 14.01 1.99 8.16
CA PRO A 21 14.58 3.10 7.41
C PRO A 21 14.74 2.79 5.93
N ASP A 22 14.93 1.50 5.60
CA ASP A 22 15.11 1.03 4.26
C ASP A 22 13.82 0.94 3.46
N LEU A 23 12.61 0.95 4.05
CA LEU A 23 11.38 0.75 3.29
C LEU A 23 10.87 2.05 2.65
N ALA A 24 10.54 1.97 1.35
CA ALA A 24 9.95 3.07 0.58
C ALA A 24 8.43 3.00 0.52
N GLU A 25 7.89 1.78 0.52
CA GLU A 25 6.48 1.51 0.28
C GLU A 25 6.02 0.23 1.00
N PHE A 26 4.70 0.09 1.11
CA PHE A 26 4.04 -1.11 1.57
C PHE A 26 2.92 -1.51 0.62
N VAL A 27 2.46 -2.75 0.74
CA VAL A 27 1.42 -3.33 -0.11
C VAL A 27 0.24 -3.74 0.75
N ILE A 28 -0.94 -3.25 0.38
CA ILE A 28 -2.23 -3.71 0.88
C ILE A 28 -2.71 -4.80 -0.06
N GLN A 29 -2.88 -6.01 0.45
CA GLN A 29 -3.40 -7.14 -0.33
C GLN A 29 -4.91 -7.24 -0.11
N GLY A 30 -5.63 -7.52 -1.20
CA GLY A 30 -7.07 -7.78 -1.18
C GLY A 30 -7.38 -9.16 -0.63
N ILE A 31 -6.81 -9.49 0.52
CA ILE A 31 -7.05 -10.71 1.28
C ILE A 31 -7.28 -10.27 2.72
N ASP A 32 -8.26 -10.86 3.38
CA ASP A 32 -8.46 -10.67 4.81
C ASP A 32 -7.58 -11.62 5.64
N LYS A 33 -7.81 -11.66 6.95
CA LYS A 33 -7.07 -12.53 7.88
C LYS A 33 -7.36 -14.02 7.69
N GLU A 34 -8.49 -14.37 7.10
CA GLU A 34 -8.96 -15.74 6.91
C GLU A 34 -8.52 -16.30 5.55
N GLY A 35 -7.80 -15.49 4.76
CA GLY A 35 -7.34 -15.87 3.42
C GLY A 35 -8.40 -15.62 2.35
N VAL A 36 -9.51 -14.96 2.69
CA VAL A 36 -10.60 -14.70 1.75
C VAL A 36 -10.26 -13.49 0.90
N THR A 37 -10.45 -13.62 -0.41
CA THR A 37 -10.25 -12.51 -1.35
C THR A 37 -11.30 -11.42 -1.13
N PHE A 38 -10.84 -10.21 -0.88
CA PHE A 38 -11.67 -9.04 -0.70
C PHE A 38 -12.38 -8.66 -2.01
N ARG A 39 -13.66 -8.32 -1.90
CA ARG A 39 -14.52 -7.90 -3.02
C ARG A 39 -15.11 -6.52 -2.70
N PRO A 40 -15.41 -5.70 -3.72
CA PRO A 40 -15.38 -6.01 -5.17
C PRO A 40 -13.96 -6.05 -5.76
N SER A 41 -13.76 -6.75 -6.88
CA SER A 41 -12.43 -6.94 -7.50
C SER A 41 -11.70 -5.65 -7.87
N ASN A 42 -12.46 -4.57 -8.10
CA ASN A 42 -11.98 -3.23 -8.45
C ASN A 42 -11.78 -2.31 -7.22
N TRP A 43 -11.76 -2.87 -6.01
CA TRP A 43 -11.53 -2.08 -4.80
C TRP A 43 -10.19 -1.33 -4.82
N ASN A 44 -9.18 -1.93 -5.45
CA ASN A 44 -7.83 -1.37 -5.56
C ASN A 44 -7.82 -0.10 -6.41
N GLU A 45 -8.55 -0.12 -7.52
CA GLU A 45 -8.76 1.05 -8.37
C GLU A 45 -9.56 2.12 -7.63
N ARG A 46 -10.66 1.74 -6.97
CA ARG A 46 -11.49 2.67 -6.19
C ARG A 46 -10.74 3.35 -5.05
N LEU A 47 -9.90 2.62 -4.32
CA LEU A 47 -9.10 3.19 -3.25
C LEU A 47 -8.07 4.18 -3.81
N SER A 48 -7.45 3.83 -4.93
CA SER A 48 -6.49 4.71 -5.61
C SER A 48 -7.16 5.98 -6.15
N ASP A 49 -8.40 5.85 -6.63
CA ASP A 49 -9.22 6.96 -7.12
C ASP A 49 -9.70 7.89 -6.00
N MET A 50 -10.12 7.33 -4.87
CA MET A 50 -10.52 8.11 -3.69
C MET A 50 -9.38 8.95 -3.12
N LEU A 51 -8.14 8.42 -3.19
CA LEU A 51 -6.94 9.10 -2.69
C LEU A 51 -6.33 10.03 -3.74
N ALA A 52 -6.93 10.10 -4.93
CA ALA A 52 -6.53 11.00 -5.97
C ALA A 52 -6.83 12.44 -5.55
N THR A 53 -5.83 13.10 -4.99
CA THR A 53 -5.92 14.54 -4.80
C THR A 53 -5.63 15.21 -6.13
N THR A 54 -6.57 16.02 -6.60
CA THR A 54 -6.32 17.00 -7.64
C THR A 54 -5.23 17.94 -7.13
N GLY A 55 -4.04 17.88 -7.72
CA GLY A 55 -2.97 18.80 -7.37
C GLY A 55 -3.44 20.25 -7.57
N LYS A 56 -2.79 21.22 -6.92
CA LYS A 56 -3.11 22.66 -7.06
C LYS A 56 -3.10 23.15 -8.53
N ASP A 57 -2.44 22.41 -9.43
CA ASP A 57 -2.39 22.65 -10.88
C ASP A 57 -3.45 21.89 -11.71
N GLY A 58 -4.46 21.27 -11.08
CA GLY A 58 -5.48 20.50 -11.80
C GLY A 58 -4.99 19.17 -12.40
N ARG A 59 -3.71 18.83 -12.22
CA ARG A 59 -3.14 17.53 -12.61
C ARG A 59 -3.37 16.52 -11.51
N THR A 60 -3.97 15.39 -11.86
CA THR A 60 -4.19 14.33 -10.88
C THR A 60 -2.90 13.58 -10.59
N VAL A 61 -2.43 13.65 -9.35
CA VAL A 61 -1.15 13.07 -8.91
C VAL A 61 -1.36 11.60 -8.50
N TYR A 62 -2.08 10.83 -9.33
CA TYR A 62 -2.34 9.40 -9.08
C TYR A 62 -1.03 8.61 -8.92
N SER A 63 -0.09 8.79 -9.86
CA SER A 63 0.96 7.80 -10.13
C SER A 63 2.10 7.73 -9.11
N SER A 64 2.29 8.73 -8.24
CA SER A 64 3.56 8.82 -7.49
C SER A 64 3.53 8.11 -6.14
N TYR A 65 2.36 7.97 -5.51
CA TYR A 65 2.27 7.53 -4.10
C TYR A 65 1.33 6.36 -3.85
N VAL A 66 0.25 6.23 -4.61
CA VAL A 66 -0.73 5.14 -4.46
C VAL A 66 -1.06 4.60 -5.84
N HIS A 67 -0.93 3.30 -6.06
CA HIS A 67 -1.34 2.73 -7.33
C HIS A 67 -1.89 1.32 -7.19
N PRO A 68 -2.91 0.97 -8.01
CA PRO A 68 -3.44 -0.38 -8.04
C PRO A 68 -2.39 -1.32 -8.66
N ALA A 69 -2.37 -2.54 -8.17
CA ALA A 69 -1.50 -3.60 -8.66
C ALA A 69 -2.22 -4.94 -8.57
N THR A 70 -1.84 -5.87 -9.43
CA THR A 70 -2.14 -7.29 -9.26
C THR A 70 -0.86 -7.99 -8.85
N ILE A 71 -0.89 -8.67 -7.71
CA ILE A 71 0.27 -9.38 -7.17
C ILE A 71 -0.16 -10.81 -6.86
N GLN A 72 0.48 -11.78 -7.52
CA GLN A 72 0.13 -13.21 -7.42
C GLN A 72 -1.36 -13.47 -7.70
N GLY A 73 -1.93 -12.78 -8.69
CA GLY A 73 -3.35 -12.90 -9.06
C GLY A 73 -4.33 -12.18 -8.12
N VAL A 74 -3.84 -11.49 -7.08
CA VAL A 74 -4.68 -10.80 -6.10
C VAL A 74 -4.63 -9.28 -6.32
N SER A 75 -5.80 -8.68 -6.46
CA SER A 75 -5.97 -7.22 -6.47
C SER A 75 -5.35 -6.64 -5.20
N SER A 76 -4.42 -5.71 -5.36
CA SER A 76 -3.61 -5.10 -4.31
C SER A 76 -3.42 -3.61 -4.58
N VAL A 77 -3.01 -2.86 -3.56
CA VAL A 77 -2.64 -1.44 -3.67
C VAL A 77 -1.26 -1.26 -3.08
N VAL A 78 -0.38 -0.60 -3.83
CA VAL A 78 0.96 -0.21 -3.36
C VAL A 78 0.89 1.24 -2.89
N VAL A 79 1.44 1.50 -1.70
CA VAL A 79 1.40 2.82 -1.06
C VAL A 79 2.81 3.20 -0.62
N ARG A 80 3.31 4.35 -1.08
CA ARG A 80 4.60 4.91 -0.64
C ARG A 80 4.45 5.62 0.70
N PHE A 81 5.46 5.49 1.56
CA PHE A 81 5.49 6.20 2.84
C PHE A 81 5.54 7.72 2.70
N SER A 82 6.07 8.23 1.58
CA SER A 82 6.07 9.66 1.26
C SER A 82 4.66 10.26 1.17
N LEU A 83 3.61 9.44 0.98
CA LEU A 83 2.22 9.91 1.04
C LEU A 83 1.91 10.60 2.37
N GLU A 84 2.40 10.08 3.50
CA GLU A 84 2.13 10.67 4.81
C GLU A 84 2.69 12.10 4.94
N SER A 85 3.82 12.39 4.29
CA SER A 85 4.42 13.72 4.29
C SER A 85 3.69 14.70 3.36
N VAL A 86 3.17 14.20 2.23
CA VAL A 86 2.51 15.03 1.20
C VAL A 86 1.04 15.25 1.52
N ASP A 87 0.33 14.20 1.91
CA ASP A 87 -1.06 14.22 2.31
C ASP A 87 -1.30 13.30 3.52
N PRO A 88 -1.11 13.83 4.75
CA PRO A 88 -1.39 13.09 5.98
C PRO A 88 -2.84 12.60 6.08
N LYS A 89 -3.79 13.33 5.49
CA LYS A 89 -5.23 12.96 5.55
C LYS A 89 -5.51 11.76 4.66
N GLY A 90 -5.00 11.74 3.43
CA GLY A 90 -5.08 10.58 2.54
C GLY A 90 -4.40 9.35 3.14
N PHE A 91 -3.23 9.52 3.77
CA PHE A 91 -2.57 8.42 4.48
C PHE A 91 -3.40 7.87 5.64
N GLU A 92 -4.10 8.73 6.39
CA GLU A 92 -5.03 8.27 7.42
C GLU A 92 -6.22 7.51 6.83
N GLN A 93 -6.79 7.98 5.71
CA GLN A 93 -7.86 7.26 5.01
C GLN A 93 -7.41 5.85 4.58
N VAL A 94 -6.18 5.69 4.09
CA VAL A 94 -5.59 4.37 3.81
C VAL A 94 -5.55 3.51 5.07
N ARG A 95 -5.05 4.06 6.18
CA ARG A 95 -4.96 3.33 7.45
C ARG A 95 -6.32 2.87 7.94
N GLN A 96 -7.32 3.76 7.92
CA GLN A 96 -8.69 3.44 8.28
C GLN A 96 -9.29 2.38 7.37
N PHE A 97 -9.07 2.47 6.05
CA PHE A 97 -9.55 1.49 5.10
C PHE A 97 -9.00 0.08 5.38
N VAL A 98 -7.70 -0.04 5.65
CA VAL A 98 -7.07 -1.32 6.01
C VAL A 98 -7.67 -1.89 7.29
N VAL A 99 -7.88 -1.05 8.30
CA VAL A 99 -8.41 -1.46 9.60
C VAL A 99 -9.86 -1.92 9.48
N SER A 100 -10.73 -1.11 8.86
CA SER A 100 -12.15 -1.41 8.73
C SER A 100 -12.42 -2.68 7.92
N ASN A 101 -11.62 -2.93 6.88
CA ASN A 101 -11.77 -4.09 6.01
C ASN A 101 -10.88 -5.29 6.41
N GLN A 102 -10.14 -5.18 7.52
CA GLN A 102 -9.25 -6.23 8.04
C GLN A 102 -8.24 -6.77 7.01
N LEU A 103 -7.78 -5.90 6.10
CA LEU A 103 -6.93 -6.29 4.97
C LEU A 103 -5.50 -6.63 5.41
N GLN A 104 -4.88 -7.52 4.65
CA GLN A 104 -3.48 -7.84 4.83
C GLN A 104 -2.56 -6.73 4.31
N VAL A 105 -1.50 -6.46 5.06
CA VAL A 105 -0.44 -5.52 4.69
C VAL A 105 0.92 -6.20 4.82
N ARG A 106 1.81 -5.91 3.88
CA ARG A 106 3.20 -6.37 3.90
C ARG A 106 4.16 -5.26 3.43
N ALA A 107 5.44 -5.41 3.76
CA ALA A 107 6.50 -4.55 3.24
C ALA A 107 6.60 -4.63 1.71
N GLY A 108 6.90 -3.50 1.07
CA GLY A 108 7.14 -3.40 -0.36
C GLY A 108 8.62 -3.14 -0.67
N ARG A 109 8.91 -2.34 -1.70
CA ARG A 109 10.28 -2.01 -2.10
C ARG A 109 11.03 -1.19 -1.04
N ASN A 110 12.35 -1.36 -1.02
CA ASN A 110 13.25 -0.52 -0.26
C ASN A 110 13.54 0.83 -0.97
N ARG A 111 13.98 1.84 -0.23
CA ARG A 111 14.33 3.19 -0.70
C ARG A 111 15.49 3.18 -1.68
N SER A 112 16.45 2.29 -1.48
CA SER A 112 17.59 2.08 -2.39
C SER A 112 17.11 1.62 -3.79
N ASP A 113 16.09 0.76 -3.84
CA ASP A 113 15.49 0.30 -5.09
C ASP A 113 14.54 1.33 -5.71
N ALA A 114 13.87 2.13 -4.87
CA ALA A 114 12.99 3.20 -5.30
C ALA A 114 13.76 4.40 -5.87
N GLY A 115 14.96 4.69 -5.37
CA GLY A 115 15.85 5.76 -5.85
C GLY A 115 16.47 5.48 -7.22
N ALA A 116 16.61 4.21 -7.61
CA ALA A 116 17.02 3.82 -8.96
C ALA A 116 15.92 4.05 -10.03
N THR A 117 14.71 4.41 -9.60
CA THR A 117 13.54 4.62 -10.48
C THR A 117 13.19 6.11 -10.51
N GLY A 118 13.99 6.93 -11.20
CA GLY A 118 13.70 8.36 -11.36
C GLY A 118 12.37 8.59 -12.06
N LEU A 119 11.52 9.49 -11.53
CA LEU A 119 10.25 10.11 -12.02
C LEU A 119 9.20 9.27 -12.81
N TYR A 120 9.52 8.09 -13.30
CA TYR A 120 8.68 7.20 -14.09
C TYR A 120 9.01 5.75 -13.70
N PRO A 121 8.08 5.02 -13.07
CA PRO A 121 8.28 3.60 -12.82
C PRO A 121 8.27 2.84 -14.16
N THR A 122 9.41 2.31 -14.57
CA THR A 122 9.47 1.27 -15.61
C THR A 122 8.64 0.09 -15.11
N LEU A 123 7.46 -0.08 -15.71
CA LEU A 123 6.45 -1.10 -15.43
C LEU A 123 6.95 -2.55 -15.56
N GLY A 124 8.23 -2.76 -15.91
CA GLY A 124 8.82 -4.05 -16.30
C GLY A 124 9.87 -4.63 -15.36
N MET A 125 10.19 -4.02 -14.21
CA MET A 125 11.02 -4.73 -13.21
C MET A 125 10.13 -5.65 -12.37
N GLU A 126 10.25 -6.93 -12.69
CA GLU A 126 9.57 -8.07 -12.08
C GLU A 126 9.52 -7.91 -10.55
N ARG A 127 8.29 -7.96 -10.02
CA ARG A 127 7.95 -7.73 -8.62
C ARG A 127 8.41 -8.94 -7.80
N ARG A 128 9.73 -9.05 -7.56
CA ARG A 128 10.47 -10.04 -6.75
C ARG A 128 9.73 -11.36 -6.44
N ASP A 129 10.20 -12.43 -7.09
CA ASP A 129 9.82 -13.82 -6.90
C ASP A 129 9.84 -14.22 -5.40
N PRO A 130 8.74 -14.78 -4.84
CA PRO A 130 8.68 -15.21 -3.45
C PRO A 130 9.68 -16.33 -3.07
N LYS A 131 10.33 -17.01 -4.03
CA LYS A 131 11.31 -18.08 -3.76
C LYS A 131 12.63 -17.62 -3.12
N GLN A 132 12.88 -16.32 -3.02
CA GLN A 132 14.10 -15.79 -2.39
C GLN A 132 13.96 -15.42 -0.91
N ASN A 133 12.77 -15.52 -0.31
CA ASN A 133 12.67 -15.36 1.14
C ASN A 133 12.87 -16.74 1.77
N GLY A 134 14.09 -17.00 2.24
CA GLY A 134 14.39 -18.14 3.10
C GLY A 134 13.68 -18.01 4.45
N TRP A 135 12.45 -18.51 4.52
CA TRP A 135 11.72 -18.84 5.74
C TRP A 135 11.33 -20.32 5.70
#